data_AF-A0A965XA19-F1
#
_entry.id   AF-A0A965XA19-F1
#
_cell.length_a   1.000
_cell.length_b   1.000
_cell.length_c   1.000
_cell.angle_alpha   90.00
_cell.angle_beta   90.00
_cell.angle_gamma   90.00
#
_symmetry.space_group_name_H-M   'P 1'
#
loop_
_entity.id
_entity.type
_entity.pdbx_description
1 polymer ?
#
loop_
_entity_poly.entity_id
_entity_poly.type
_entity_poly.pdbx_seq_one_letter_code
_entity_poly.pdbx_strand_id
1 'polypeptide(L)'
;DLSSTARCVQRVCSTAPVERNFDDIKARYESATDPNATRYDAAPLKLLDLTKLESAETYSLLGQAIISTADNAYSRFWQNLNAMDWVNTGHTHYSKNAEGCCPYCSRELPTDFEEQFLACFDKKYSQDCARLVEFGRKYAEYMTATFIEPLRRYIELIPQTGFGDWKAYGEQLKLIENTVQMNNQKIAAKIEKPSEVVGLNSICEFVERVNELLAETNKLFEANNKIFDAKGKTCDDCINEAWELLAFETSGDRTAYDAEDKKLSASSLQKATTIKRLNGSIGVLKNEIRDLSDKMGGTASTVEKINALLQKTGFRGFQLRPHARVPDKYEVVREDGEVAKGLSEGEKNFIAFLYFYFYVQGAWRKEDLVKGKIVVIDDPVSSMDSGVLFVVSSLVRKLVEDCFLDGGQFNIKQIFVLTHNPYFHKEISHKYETSRDDIVKKSSFFFVKKSDENVSTVKINEMECVTNESGVENVSPVKNSYDALWCEYRDARLPATLLSVIQRIVEYYFLQLCSYSIEDLRERVKNHLGGDDKKQRIADEILRFIYDEKFDTGDGINYAPDHDIPAYKDVFEIIFEAMSQKSHYLKMSGECE
;
A
#
# COMPACT_ATOMS: atom_id res chain seq x y z
N ASP A 1 3.11 0.06 -11.01
CA ASP A 1 2.04 -0.24 -10.05
C ASP A 1 0.95 -1.03 -10.79
N LEU A 2 0.94 -2.35 -10.65
CA LEU A 2 -0.05 -3.24 -11.28
C LEU A 2 -1.49 -2.95 -10.82
N SER A 3 -1.67 -2.12 -9.77
CA SER A 3 -2.97 -1.83 -9.18
C SER A 3 -3.84 -0.87 -9.99
N SER A 4 -3.28 -0.05 -10.89
CA SER A 4 -4.05 0.90 -11.71
C SER A 4 -4.69 0.23 -12.92
N THR A 5 -3.92 -0.59 -13.66
CA THR A 5 -4.42 -1.34 -14.82
C THR A 5 -5.48 -2.36 -14.42
N ALA A 6 -5.28 -3.09 -13.32
CA ALA A 6 -6.26 -4.06 -12.82
C ALA A 6 -7.60 -3.39 -12.44
N ARG A 7 -7.55 -2.21 -11.81
CA ARG A 7 -8.75 -1.42 -11.48
C ARG A 7 -9.46 -0.91 -12.73
N CYS A 8 -8.71 -0.49 -13.74
CA CYS A 8 -9.27 -0.08 -15.04
C CYS A 8 -10.02 -1.25 -15.70
N VAL A 9 -9.37 -2.41 -15.82
CA VAL A 9 -9.99 -3.62 -16.39
C VAL A 9 -11.24 -4.01 -15.61
N GLN A 10 -11.18 -4.03 -14.28
CA GLN A 10 -12.34 -4.33 -13.44
C GLN A 10 -13.51 -3.39 -13.71
N ARG A 11 -13.25 -2.08 -13.82
CA ARG A 11 -14.28 -1.07 -14.09
C ARG A 11 -14.90 -1.23 -15.48
N VAL A 12 -14.07 -1.47 -16.51
CA VAL A 12 -14.55 -1.76 -17.87
C VAL A 12 -15.42 -3.02 -17.87
N CYS A 13 -15.00 -4.09 -17.21
CA CYS A 13 -15.74 -5.35 -17.15
C CYS A 13 -17.09 -5.23 -16.41
N SER A 14 -17.21 -4.34 -15.42
CA SER A 14 -18.45 -4.06 -14.70
C SER A 14 -19.37 -3.04 -15.38
N THR A 15 -18.90 -2.37 -16.42
CA THR A 15 -19.68 -1.33 -17.14
C THR A 15 -20.44 -1.96 -18.30
N ALA A 16 -21.68 -1.51 -18.53
CA ALA A 16 -22.46 -1.96 -19.67
C ALA A 16 -21.89 -1.34 -20.97
N PRO A 17 -21.66 -2.13 -22.03
CA PRO A 17 -21.18 -1.60 -23.29
C PRO A 17 -22.28 -0.80 -24.01
N VAL A 18 -22.01 0.48 -24.30
CA VAL A 18 -22.90 1.34 -25.07
C VAL A 18 -22.07 2.10 -26.08
N GLU A 19 -22.51 2.11 -27.34
CA GLU A 19 -21.88 2.91 -28.38
C GLU A 19 -22.14 4.40 -28.11
N ARG A 20 -21.06 5.18 -28.01
CA ARG A 20 -21.11 6.63 -27.79
C ARG A 20 -20.16 7.32 -28.76
N ASN A 21 -20.42 8.59 -29.05
CA ASN A 21 -19.52 9.39 -29.88
C ASN A 21 -18.45 10.05 -28.99
N PHE A 22 -17.19 9.70 -29.20
CA PHE A 22 -16.07 10.25 -28.42
C PHE A 22 -15.96 11.78 -28.54
N ASP A 23 -16.14 12.33 -29.75
CA ASP A 23 -16.02 13.78 -29.98
C ASP A 23 -17.12 14.55 -29.26
N ASP A 24 -18.33 13.98 -29.16
CA ASP A 24 -19.43 14.57 -28.38
C ASP A 24 -19.15 14.56 -26.87
N ILE A 25 -18.70 13.43 -26.32
CA ILE A 25 -18.30 13.32 -24.90
C ILE A 25 -17.20 14.32 -24.59
N LYS A 26 -16.17 14.38 -25.45
CA LYS A 26 -15.04 15.28 -25.31
C LYS A 26 -15.47 16.75 -25.33
N ALA A 27 -16.29 17.15 -26.30
CA ALA A 27 -16.80 18.52 -26.40
C ALA A 27 -17.62 18.93 -25.17
N ARG A 28 -18.49 18.03 -24.68
CA ARG A 28 -19.30 18.28 -23.46
C ARG A 28 -18.42 18.38 -22.21
N TYR A 29 -17.42 17.53 -22.07
CA TYR A 29 -16.50 17.54 -20.94
C TYR A 29 -15.60 18.78 -20.93
N GLU A 30 -15.04 19.17 -22.08
CA GLU A 30 -14.25 20.39 -22.24
C GLU A 30 -15.09 21.64 -21.95
N SER A 31 -16.35 21.67 -22.38
CA SER A 31 -17.29 22.75 -22.05
C SER A 31 -17.63 22.81 -20.54
N ALA A 32 -17.83 21.66 -19.89
CA ALA A 32 -18.12 21.61 -18.45
C ALA A 32 -16.90 22.00 -17.60
N THR A 33 -15.69 21.66 -18.06
CA THR A 33 -14.43 21.91 -17.35
C THR A 33 -13.75 23.23 -17.72
N ASP A 34 -14.36 24.05 -18.58
CA ASP A 34 -13.80 25.34 -18.99
C ASP A 34 -13.47 26.21 -17.75
N PRO A 35 -12.19 26.54 -17.53
CA PRO A 35 -11.73 27.32 -16.38
C PRO A 35 -12.19 28.79 -16.41
N ASN A 36 -12.67 29.28 -17.55
CA ASN A 36 -13.20 30.64 -17.68
C ASN A 36 -14.69 30.74 -17.34
N ALA A 37 -15.39 29.61 -17.21
CA ALA A 37 -16.81 29.65 -16.90
C ALA A 37 -17.03 30.14 -15.47
N THR A 38 -17.83 31.19 -15.35
CA THR A 38 -18.03 31.95 -14.11
C THR A 38 -19.49 31.86 -13.70
N ARG A 39 -19.74 31.70 -12.39
CA ARG A 39 -21.07 31.80 -11.81
C ARG A 39 -21.37 33.25 -11.47
N TYR A 40 -22.52 33.76 -11.89
CA TYR A 40 -22.94 35.12 -11.58
C TYR A 40 -23.81 35.11 -10.32
N ASP A 41 -23.18 35.25 -9.15
CA ASP A 41 -23.82 35.17 -7.82
C ASP A 41 -24.53 36.46 -7.37
N ALA A 42 -24.50 37.52 -8.20
CA ALA A 42 -25.16 38.76 -7.87
C ALA A 42 -26.69 38.57 -7.84
N ALA A 43 -27.36 39.21 -6.86
CA ALA A 43 -28.81 39.33 -6.87
C ALA A 43 -29.29 39.85 -8.25
N PRO A 44 -30.44 39.36 -8.76
CA PRO A 44 -30.91 39.71 -10.10
C PRO A 44 -30.95 41.24 -10.28
N LEU A 45 -30.58 41.69 -11.47
CA LEU A 45 -30.62 43.10 -11.83
C LEU A 45 -32.04 43.63 -11.60
N LYS A 46 -32.13 44.72 -10.85
CA LYS A 46 -33.42 45.22 -10.36
C LYS A 46 -34.08 46.06 -11.44
N LEU A 47 -35.30 45.67 -11.81
CA LEU A 47 -36.12 46.45 -12.72
C LEU A 47 -36.61 47.73 -12.03
N LEU A 48 -36.69 48.80 -12.81
CA LEU A 48 -37.19 50.10 -12.38
C LEU A 48 -38.72 50.09 -12.31
N ASP A 49 -39.23 50.74 -11.28
CA ASP A 49 -40.66 50.84 -11.01
C ASP A 49 -41.26 52.08 -11.71
N LEU A 50 -42.01 51.83 -12.78
CA LEU A 50 -42.67 52.87 -13.59
C LEU A 50 -43.81 53.56 -12.83
N THR A 51 -44.40 52.93 -11.81
CA THR A 51 -45.52 53.52 -11.05
C THR A 51 -45.09 54.75 -10.26
N LYS A 52 -43.78 54.92 -10.05
CA LYS A 52 -43.24 56.06 -9.32
C LYS A 52 -43.02 57.29 -10.22
N LEU A 53 -43.19 57.21 -11.54
CA LEU A 53 -43.02 58.36 -12.44
C LEU A 53 -44.10 59.44 -12.28
N GLU A 54 -45.29 59.06 -11.80
CA GLU A 54 -46.48 59.90 -11.88
C GLU A 54 -47.11 60.14 -10.50
N SER A 55 -46.82 61.29 -9.89
CA SER A 55 -47.76 61.93 -8.96
C SER A 55 -48.43 63.10 -9.69
N ALA A 56 -49.65 62.85 -10.18
CA ALA A 56 -50.40 63.75 -11.05
C ALA A 56 -50.68 65.15 -10.44
N GLU A 57 -50.72 65.27 -9.11
CA GLU A 57 -50.99 66.54 -8.43
C GLU A 57 -49.88 67.59 -8.57
N THR A 58 -48.65 67.19 -8.94
CA THR A 58 -47.49 68.10 -8.97
C THR A 58 -47.15 68.64 -10.36
N TYR A 59 -47.56 67.96 -11.43
CA TYR A 59 -47.33 68.39 -12.81
C TYR A 59 -48.30 69.49 -13.29
N SER A 60 -49.40 69.71 -12.55
CA SER A 60 -50.45 70.66 -12.96
C SER A 60 -49.95 72.11 -13.05
N LEU A 61 -48.94 72.50 -12.26
CA LEU A 61 -48.36 73.85 -12.27
C LEU A 61 -47.58 74.17 -13.56
N LEU A 62 -47.04 73.17 -14.24
CA LEU A 62 -46.32 73.36 -15.51
C LEU A 62 -47.30 73.62 -16.68
N GLY A 63 -48.45 72.94 -16.65
CA GLY A 63 -49.51 73.04 -17.66
C GLY A 63 -50.37 74.29 -17.56
N GLN A 64 -50.16 75.14 -16.55
CA GLN A 64 -50.95 76.35 -16.29
C GLN A 64 -50.09 77.61 -16.44
N ALA A 65 -50.64 78.65 -17.06
CA ALA A 65 -50.03 79.97 -17.06
C ALA A 65 -50.19 80.58 -15.65
N ILE A 66 -49.07 80.90 -14.99
CA ILE A 66 -49.07 81.55 -13.67
C ILE A 66 -49.13 83.05 -13.93
N ILE A 67 -50.32 83.63 -13.81
CA ILE A 67 -50.59 85.04 -14.08
C ILE A 67 -51.13 85.68 -12.80
N SER A 68 -50.68 86.89 -12.49
CA SER A 68 -51.24 87.68 -11.39
C SER A 68 -52.69 88.07 -11.67
N THR A 69 -53.53 88.06 -10.64
CA THR A 69 -54.93 88.49 -10.66
C THR A 69 -55.13 89.92 -10.17
N ALA A 70 -54.05 90.66 -9.90
CA ALA A 70 -54.10 92.05 -9.49
C ALA A 70 -54.78 92.96 -10.55
N ASP A 71 -55.67 93.85 -10.10
CA ASP A 71 -56.38 94.82 -10.95
C ASP A 71 -56.01 96.27 -10.56
N ASN A 72 -54.83 96.71 -10.99
CA ASN A 72 -54.41 98.11 -10.89
C ASN A 72 -54.01 98.63 -12.28
N ALA A 73 -53.67 99.92 -12.38
CA ALA A 73 -53.38 100.54 -13.68
C ALA A 73 -52.16 99.90 -14.38
N TYR A 74 -51.11 99.57 -13.60
CA TYR A 74 -49.89 98.94 -14.11
C TYR A 74 -50.10 97.48 -14.50
N SER A 75 -50.79 96.69 -13.69
CA SER A 75 -51.09 95.28 -14.00
C SER A 75 -51.93 95.15 -15.26
N ARG A 76 -52.98 95.97 -15.44
CA ARG A 76 -53.78 96.01 -16.68
C ARG A 76 -52.94 96.38 -17.90
N PHE A 77 -52.06 97.36 -17.76
CA PHE A 77 -51.18 97.80 -18.85
C PHE A 77 -50.18 96.70 -19.25
N TRP A 78 -49.48 96.10 -18.30
CA TRP A 78 -48.48 95.06 -18.58
C TRP A 78 -49.09 93.73 -19.00
N GLN A 79 -50.29 93.37 -18.51
CA GLN A 79 -51.05 92.22 -19.00
C GLN A 79 -51.46 92.41 -20.47
N ASN A 80 -51.96 93.60 -20.85
CA ASN A 80 -52.32 93.89 -22.24
C ASN A 80 -51.12 93.81 -23.20
N LEU A 81 -49.92 94.14 -22.72
CA LEU A 81 -48.68 94.03 -23.48
C LEU A 81 -48.06 92.63 -23.45
N ASN A 82 -48.65 91.70 -22.69
CA ASN A 82 -48.05 90.40 -22.36
C ASN A 82 -46.62 90.53 -21.83
N ALA A 83 -46.36 91.57 -21.02
CA ALA A 83 -45.04 91.99 -20.58
C ALA A 83 -44.79 91.75 -19.08
N MET A 84 -45.71 91.08 -18.37
CA MET A 84 -45.61 90.86 -16.91
C MET A 84 -44.28 90.21 -16.51
N ASP A 85 -43.87 89.13 -17.18
CA ASP A 85 -42.61 88.43 -16.90
C ASP A 85 -41.39 89.31 -17.18
N TRP A 86 -41.42 90.05 -18.29
CA TRP A 86 -40.34 90.97 -18.66
C TRP A 86 -40.18 92.10 -17.64
N VAL A 87 -41.30 92.70 -17.21
CA VAL A 87 -41.33 93.76 -16.20
C VAL A 87 -40.85 93.25 -14.85
N ASN A 88 -41.30 92.06 -14.42
CA ASN A 88 -40.86 91.42 -13.18
C ASN A 88 -39.35 91.16 -13.17
N THR A 89 -38.84 90.61 -14.29
CA THR A 89 -37.43 90.34 -14.48
C THR A 89 -36.61 91.62 -14.45
N GLY A 90 -37.03 92.65 -15.20
CA GLY A 90 -36.37 93.94 -15.23
C GLY A 90 -36.32 94.61 -13.85
N HIS A 91 -37.42 94.58 -13.10
CA HIS A 91 -37.43 95.11 -11.73
C HIS A 91 -36.49 94.33 -10.81
N THR A 92 -36.55 93.00 -10.82
CA THR A 92 -35.72 92.15 -9.96
C THR A 92 -34.22 92.40 -10.18
N HIS A 93 -33.79 92.62 -11.42
CA HIS A 93 -32.38 92.84 -11.75
C HIS A 93 -31.89 94.27 -11.52
N TYR A 94 -32.74 95.29 -11.71
CA TYR A 94 -32.28 96.67 -11.80
C TYR A 94 -32.78 97.60 -10.66
N SER A 95 -33.85 97.24 -9.94
CA SER A 95 -34.49 98.12 -8.94
C SER A 95 -33.54 98.60 -7.83
N LYS A 96 -32.63 97.75 -7.35
CA LYS A 96 -31.72 98.07 -6.24
C LYS A 96 -30.66 99.14 -6.55
N ASN A 97 -30.30 99.31 -7.82
CA ASN A 97 -29.19 100.17 -8.24
C ASN A 97 -29.66 101.38 -9.07
N ALA A 98 -30.97 101.54 -9.27
CA ALA A 98 -31.53 102.55 -10.17
C ALA A 98 -31.82 103.91 -9.49
N GLU A 99 -31.54 104.05 -8.18
CA GLU A 99 -31.68 105.31 -7.41
C GLU A 99 -33.03 106.05 -7.64
N GLY A 100 -34.14 105.30 -7.76
CA GLY A 100 -35.48 105.88 -7.98
C GLY A 100 -35.77 106.33 -9.42
N CYS A 101 -34.88 106.07 -10.37
CA CYS A 101 -35.05 106.40 -11.78
C CYS A 101 -35.39 105.16 -12.64
N CYS A 102 -36.10 105.37 -13.75
CA CYS A 102 -36.38 104.30 -14.71
C CYS A 102 -35.10 103.90 -15.46
N PRO A 103 -34.72 102.61 -15.48
CA PRO A 103 -33.48 102.15 -16.11
C PRO A 103 -33.46 102.26 -17.66
N TYR A 104 -34.60 102.56 -18.30
CA TYR A 104 -34.71 102.68 -19.76
C TYR A 104 -34.73 104.12 -20.25
N CYS A 105 -35.39 105.03 -19.53
CA CYS A 105 -35.59 106.41 -19.96
C CYS A 105 -34.98 107.45 -19.01
N SER A 106 -34.37 107.02 -17.91
CA SER A 106 -33.70 107.85 -16.90
C SER A 106 -34.59 108.93 -16.26
N ARG A 107 -35.91 108.78 -16.33
CA ARG A 107 -36.86 109.67 -15.63
C ARG A 107 -37.07 109.18 -14.20
N GLU A 108 -37.26 110.10 -13.27
CA GLU A 108 -37.69 109.78 -11.90
C GLU A 108 -39.03 109.02 -11.91
N LEU A 109 -39.11 107.96 -11.13
CA LEU A 109 -40.31 107.16 -10.96
C LEU A 109 -41.23 107.80 -9.90
N PRO A 110 -42.56 107.62 -10.00
CA PRO A 110 -43.49 108.04 -8.96
C PRO A 110 -43.11 107.48 -7.57
N THR A 111 -43.34 108.24 -6.50
CA THR A 111 -42.97 107.85 -5.14
C THR A 111 -43.68 106.58 -4.65
N ASP A 112 -44.85 106.27 -5.22
CA ASP A 112 -45.65 105.09 -4.95
C ASP A 112 -45.43 103.95 -5.97
N PHE A 113 -44.49 104.11 -6.91
CA PHE A 113 -44.24 103.12 -7.97
C PHE A 113 -43.91 101.73 -7.40
N GLU A 114 -43.05 101.63 -6.39
CA GLU A 114 -42.67 100.34 -5.78
C GLU A 114 -43.86 99.65 -5.10
N GLU A 115 -44.71 100.41 -4.43
CA GLU A 115 -45.94 99.88 -3.80
C GLU A 115 -46.91 99.38 -4.88
N GLN A 116 -47.14 100.18 -5.92
CA GLN A 116 -48.02 99.80 -7.04
C GLN A 116 -47.44 98.64 -7.87
N PHE A 117 -46.12 98.57 -8.04
CA PHE A 117 -45.41 97.50 -8.72
C PHE A 117 -45.57 96.18 -7.97
N LEU A 118 -45.28 96.16 -6.66
CA LEU A 118 -45.45 94.96 -5.84
C LEU A 118 -46.91 94.53 -5.77
N ALA A 119 -47.85 95.48 -5.74
CA ALA A 119 -49.28 95.18 -5.83
C ALA A 119 -49.70 94.53 -7.15
N CYS A 120 -48.88 94.59 -8.22
CA CYS A 120 -49.13 93.87 -9.47
C CYS A 120 -48.86 92.36 -9.36
N PHE A 121 -48.19 91.88 -8.32
CA PHE A 121 -47.87 90.47 -8.09
C PHE A 121 -48.54 89.98 -6.81
N ASP A 122 -49.77 89.48 -6.93
CA ASP A 122 -50.55 89.11 -5.76
C ASP A 122 -49.98 87.90 -4.99
N LYS A 123 -50.58 87.62 -3.83
CA LYS A 123 -50.17 86.51 -2.95
C LYS A 123 -50.27 85.15 -3.65
N LYS A 124 -51.25 84.95 -4.54
CA LYS A 124 -51.45 83.68 -5.25
C LYS A 124 -50.33 83.46 -6.27
N TYR A 125 -50.01 84.48 -7.08
CA TYR A 125 -48.87 84.46 -8.01
C TYR A 125 -47.56 84.12 -7.28
N SER A 126 -47.28 84.81 -6.17
CA SER A 126 -46.07 84.57 -5.38
C SER A 126 -46.00 83.15 -4.81
N GLN A 127 -47.12 82.60 -4.34
CA GLN A 127 -47.21 81.22 -3.85
C GLN A 127 -47.03 80.19 -4.97
N ASP A 128 -47.61 80.45 -6.14
CA ASP A 128 -47.52 79.55 -7.30
C ASP A 128 -46.10 79.51 -7.86
N CYS A 129 -45.40 80.65 -7.91
CA CYS A 129 -43.98 80.72 -8.27
C CYS A 129 -43.09 79.96 -7.25
N ALA A 130 -43.34 80.10 -5.95
CA ALA A 130 -42.60 79.37 -4.92
C ALA A 130 -42.82 77.84 -5.02
N ARG A 131 -44.06 77.40 -5.28
CA ARG A 131 -44.39 75.99 -5.52
C ARG A 131 -43.69 75.44 -6.76
N LEU A 132 -43.59 76.24 -7.83
CA LEU A 132 -42.90 75.88 -9.06
C LEU A 132 -41.40 75.67 -8.86
N VAL A 133 -40.72 76.54 -8.11
CA VAL A 133 -39.29 76.38 -7.77
C VAL A 133 -39.05 75.11 -6.97
N GLU A 134 -39.86 74.87 -5.94
CA GLU A 134 -39.75 73.66 -5.12
C GLU A 134 -40.05 72.38 -5.91
N PHE A 135 -41.00 72.45 -6.85
CA PHE A 135 -41.26 71.35 -7.79
C PHE A 135 -40.02 71.04 -8.63
N GLY A 136 -39.37 72.05 -9.22
CA GLY A 136 -38.18 71.83 -10.05
C GLY A 136 -37.05 71.14 -9.31
N ARG A 137 -36.79 71.55 -8.05
CA ARG A 137 -35.81 70.91 -7.17
C ARG A 137 -36.17 69.44 -6.91
N LYS A 138 -37.41 69.19 -6.48
CA LYS A 138 -37.89 67.82 -6.20
C LYS A 138 -37.84 66.92 -7.42
N TYR A 139 -38.23 67.42 -8.59
CA TYR A 139 -38.17 66.69 -9.84
C TYR A 139 -36.73 66.27 -10.16
N ALA A 140 -35.77 67.19 -10.12
CA ALA A 140 -34.38 66.88 -10.44
C ALA A 140 -33.77 65.85 -9.47
N GLU A 141 -33.98 66.01 -8.16
CA GLU A 141 -33.54 65.06 -7.14
C GLU A 141 -34.16 63.68 -7.33
N TYR A 142 -35.47 63.65 -7.56
CA TYR A 142 -36.23 62.42 -7.72
C TYR A 142 -35.81 61.63 -8.96
N MET A 143 -35.70 62.29 -10.12
CA MET A 143 -35.30 61.64 -11.37
C MET A 143 -33.86 61.12 -11.29
N THR A 144 -32.98 61.87 -10.64
CA THR A 144 -31.58 61.47 -10.47
C THR A 144 -31.45 60.25 -9.55
N ALA A 145 -32.03 60.32 -8.36
CA ALA A 145 -31.89 59.26 -7.35
C ALA A 145 -32.65 57.97 -7.71
N THR A 146 -33.78 58.08 -8.38
CA THR A 146 -34.65 56.92 -8.65
C THR A 146 -34.31 56.23 -9.97
N PHE A 147 -33.85 56.97 -10.98
CA PHE A 147 -33.64 56.44 -12.32
C PHE A 147 -32.16 56.53 -12.75
N ILE A 148 -31.56 57.72 -12.77
CA ILE A 148 -30.23 57.90 -13.37
C ILE A 148 -29.13 57.16 -12.59
N GLU A 149 -29.02 57.41 -11.28
CA GLU A 149 -27.94 56.84 -10.46
C GLU A 149 -28.00 55.30 -10.35
N PRO A 150 -29.17 54.67 -10.10
CA PRO A 150 -29.28 53.22 -10.13
C PRO A 150 -28.87 52.60 -11.48
N LEU A 151 -29.22 53.26 -12.59
CA LEU A 151 -28.90 52.76 -13.93
C LEU A 151 -27.42 52.91 -14.28
N ARG A 152 -26.76 54.00 -13.86
CA ARG A 152 -25.32 54.21 -14.04
C ARG A 152 -24.49 53.12 -13.37
N ARG A 153 -24.89 52.73 -12.16
CA ARG A 153 -24.19 51.69 -11.39
C ARG A 153 -24.04 50.38 -12.17
N TYR A 154 -25.01 50.02 -13.01
CA TYR A 154 -24.94 48.80 -13.81
C TYR A 154 -23.95 48.88 -14.99
N ILE A 155 -23.71 50.08 -15.54
CA ILE A 155 -22.71 50.28 -16.61
C ILE A 155 -21.29 50.04 -16.10
N GLU A 156 -21.00 50.37 -14.85
CA GLU A 156 -19.66 50.24 -14.28
C GLU A 156 -19.32 48.79 -13.87
N LEU A 157 -20.34 47.98 -13.55
CA LEU A 157 -20.16 46.66 -12.92
C LEU A 157 -20.22 45.46 -13.89
N ILE A 158 -20.89 45.59 -15.04
CA ILE A 158 -21.38 44.42 -15.81
C ILE A 158 -20.79 44.21 -17.23
N PRO A 159 -20.21 45.19 -17.94
CA PRO A 159 -19.66 44.97 -19.30
C PRO A 159 -18.58 43.87 -19.40
N GLN A 160 -18.00 43.45 -18.27
CA GLN A 160 -16.99 42.38 -18.22
C GLN A 160 -17.60 40.96 -18.25
N THR A 161 -18.93 40.82 -18.20
CA THR A 161 -19.60 39.51 -18.13
C THR A 161 -19.86 38.85 -19.48
N GLY A 162 -19.80 39.60 -20.59
CA GLY A 162 -20.11 39.09 -21.94
C GLY A 162 -21.59 38.83 -22.22
N PHE A 163 -22.48 39.04 -21.24
CA PHE A 163 -23.93 38.85 -21.36
C PHE A 163 -24.68 40.19 -21.37
N GLY A 164 -25.71 40.30 -22.22
CA GLY A 164 -26.55 41.48 -22.34
C GLY A 164 -26.03 42.50 -23.38
N ASP A 165 -26.94 43.25 -23.98
CA ASP A 165 -26.60 44.32 -24.92
C ASP A 165 -26.33 45.63 -24.18
N TRP A 166 -25.13 45.74 -23.60
CA TRP A 166 -24.70 46.92 -22.84
C TRP A 166 -24.53 48.18 -23.69
N LYS A 167 -24.39 48.01 -25.01
CA LYS A 167 -24.37 49.13 -25.94
C LYS A 167 -25.77 49.72 -26.05
N ALA A 168 -26.78 48.89 -26.35
CA ALA A 168 -28.17 49.33 -26.40
C ALA A 168 -28.63 49.88 -25.04
N TYR A 169 -28.25 49.23 -23.93
CA TYR A 169 -28.54 49.72 -22.58
C TYR A 169 -27.96 51.13 -22.35
N GLY A 170 -26.68 51.34 -22.69
CA GLY A 170 -26.02 52.63 -22.54
C GLY A 170 -26.62 53.72 -23.43
N GLU A 171 -27.10 53.36 -24.62
CA GLU A 171 -27.84 54.28 -25.51
C GLU A 171 -29.18 54.71 -24.88
N GLN A 172 -29.95 53.78 -24.30
CA GLN A 172 -31.19 54.12 -23.60
C GLN A 172 -30.96 54.97 -22.34
N LEU A 173 -29.92 54.69 -21.55
CA LEU A 173 -29.57 55.52 -20.41
C LEU A 173 -29.28 56.97 -20.84
N LYS A 174 -28.52 57.16 -21.92
CA LYS A 174 -28.27 58.51 -22.46
C LYS A 174 -29.54 59.21 -22.90
N LEU A 175 -30.50 58.49 -23.50
CA LEU A 175 -31.80 59.06 -23.86
C LEU A 175 -32.58 59.49 -22.62
N ILE A 176 -32.55 58.72 -21.53
CA ILE A 176 -33.15 59.09 -20.25
C ILE A 176 -32.47 60.34 -19.68
N GLU A 177 -31.13 60.36 -19.59
CA GLU A 177 -30.36 61.49 -19.06
C GLU A 177 -30.63 62.78 -19.84
N ASN A 178 -30.58 62.70 -21.17
CA ASN A 178 -30.85 63.84 -22.05
C ASN A 178 -32.29 64.34 -21.90
N THR A 179 -33.26 63.43 -21.81
CA THR A 179 -34.68 63.80 -21.65
C THR A 179 -34.93 64.48 -20.31
N VAL A 180 -34.32 63.96 -19.22
CA VAL A 180 -34.38 64.58 -17.89
C VAL A 180 -33.70 65.95 -17.90
N GLN A 181 -32.55 66.10 -18.57
CA GLN A 181 -31.87 67.38 -18.70
C GLN A 181 -32.72 68.41 -19.47
N MET A 182 -33.34 68.01 -20.58
CA MET A 182 -34.26 68.86 -21.35
C MET A 182 -35.48 69.26 -20.50
N ASN A 183 -36.03 68.34 -19.70
CA ASN A 183 -37.11 68.64 -18.78
C ASN A 183 -36.68 69.63 -17.69
N ASN A 184 -35.48 69.49 -17.12
CA ASN A 184 -34.93 70.45 -16.17
C ASN A 184 -34.76 71.84 -16.79
N GLN A 185 -34.31 71.93 -18.05
CA GLN A 185 -34.21 73.21 -18.78
C GLN A 185 -35.59 73.83 -19.02
N LYS A 186 -36.57 73.02 -19.42
CA LYS A 186 -37.97 73.42 -19.57
C LYS A 186 -38.56 73.97 -18.26
N ILE A 187 -38.29 73.32 -17.14
CA ILE A 187 -38.71 73.79 -15.81
C ILE A 187 -37.99 75.09 -15.43
N ALA A 188 -36.69 75.19 -15.67
CA ALA A 188 -35.93 76.42 -15.41
C ALA A 188 -36.45 77.61 -16.22
N ALA A 189 -36.72 77.41 -17.52
CA ALA A 189 -37.31 78.44 -18.37
C ALA A 189 -38.70 78.88 -17.88
N LYS A 190 -39.52 77.94 -17.41
CA LYS A 190 -40.83 78.22 -16.79
C LYS A 190 -40.70 78.98 -15.46
N ILE A 191 -39.64 78.73 -14.68
CA ILE A 191 -39.35 79.50 -13.45
C ILE A 191 -38.97 80.95 -13.80
N GLU A 192 -38.17 81.16 -14.86
CA GLU A 192 -37.83 82.50 -15.35
C GLU A 192 -39.04 83.23 -15.96
N LYS A 193 -39.94 82.48 -16.60
CA LYS A 193 -41.16 83.00 -17.23
C LYS A 193 -42.41 82.26 -16.78
N PRO A 194 -42.95 82.59 -15.59
CA PRO A 194 -44.10 81.89 -15.02
C PRO A 194 -45.36 81.95 -15.87
N SER A 195 -45.48 82.87 -16.84
CA SER A 195 -46.64 82.92 -17.73
C SER A 195 -46.64 81.85 -18.84
N GLU A 196 -45.49 81.30 -19.23
CA GLU A 196 -45.39 80.33 -20.34
C GLU A 196 -45.94 78.95 -19.94
N VAL A 197 -46.59 78.19 -20.84
CA VAL A 197 -47.04 76.81 -20.51
C VAL A 197 -46.04 75.79 -21.02
N VAL A 198 -45.66 74.84 -20.18
CA VAL A 198 -44.60 73.86 -20.48
C VAL A 198 -45.05 72.44 -20.21
N GLY A 199 -44.82 71.54 -21.18
CA GLY A 199 -44.99 70.10 -21.04
C GLY A 199 -43.65 69.38 -20.95
N LEU A 200 -43.54 68.42 -20.03
CA LEU A 200 -42.35 67.56 -19.92
C LEU A 200 -42.40 66.42 -20.93
N ASN A 201 -41.24 66.00 -21.38
CA ASN A 201 -41.07 64.81 -22.21
C ASN A 201 -41.10 63.56 -21.32
N SER A 202 -41.84 62.53 -21.73
CA SER A 202 -41.88 61.26 -21.01
C SER A 202 -40.57 60.47 -21.19
N ILE A 203 -40.19 59.71 -20.16
CA ILE A 203 -39.11 58.72 -20.24
C ILE A 203 -39.61 57.27 -20.20
N CYS A 204 -40.93 57.05 -20.16
CA CYS A 204 -41.51 55.72 -19.94
C CYS A 204 -41.00 54.69 -20.94
N GLU A 205 -41.03 55.01 -22.24
CA GLU A 205 -40.57 54.09 -23.31
C GLU A 205 -39.09 53.71 -23.16
N PHE A 206 -38.25 54.67 -22.75
CA PHE A 206 -36.83 54.40 -22.54
C PHE A 206 -36.60 53.52 -21.30
N VAL A 207 -37.36 53.75 -20.22
CA VAL A 207 -37.29 52.95 -18.98
C VAL A 207 -37.83 51.53 -19.22
N GLU A 208 -38.91 51.39 -19.99
CA GLU A 208 -39.42 50.09 -20.43
C GLU A 208 -38.36 49.32 -21.21
N ARG A 209 -37.71 49.96 -22.18
CA ARG A 209 -36.66 49.34 -22.97
C ARG A 209 -35.45 48.93 -22.11
N VAL A 210 -35.07 49.75 -21.14
CA VAL A 210 -34.04 49.40 -20.15
C VAL A 210 -34.46 48.18 -19.33
N ASN A 211 -35.71 48.14 -18.85
CA ASN A 211 -36.23 47.01 -18.09
C ASN A 211 -36.25 45.70 -18.91
N GLU A 212 -36.59 45.77 -20.20
CA GLU A 212 -36.50 44.62 -21.11
C GLU A 212 -35.06 44.08 -21.21
N LEU A 213 -34.09 44.97 -21.45
CA LEU A 213 -32.68 44.59 -21.54
C LEU A 213 -32.14 43.98 -20.24
N LEU A 214 -32.54 44.54 -19.08
CA LEU A 214 -32.20 43.98 -17.77
C LEU A 214 -32.83 42.61 -17.54
N ALA A 215 -34.10 42.42 -17.94
CA ALA A 215 -34.80 41.15 -17.82
C ALA A 215 -34.19 40.06 -18.73
N GLU A 216 -33.83 40.41 -19.97
CA GLU A 216 -33.11 39.52 -20.89
C GLU A 216 -31.75 39.10 -20.32
N THR A 217 -31.00 40.06 -19.77
CA THR A 217 -29.70 39.78 -19.14
C THR A 217 -29.85 38.86 -17.93
N ASN A 218 -30.86 39.08 -17.07
CA ASN A 218 -31.17 38.17 -15.95
C ASN A 218 -31.48 36.74 -16.43
N LYS A 219 -32.21 36.57 -17.54
CA LYS A 219 -32.46 35.23 -18.12
C LYS A 219 -31.17 34.56 -18.58
N LEU A 220 -30.25 35.32 -19.18
CA LEU A 220 -28.95 34.80 -19.60
C LEU A 220 -28.09 34.36 -18.40
N PHE A 221 -28.08 35.14 -17.31
CA PHE A 221 -27.42 34.75 -16.06
C PHE A 221 -28.03 33.49 -15.47
N GLU A 222 -29.36 33.37 -15.41
CA GLU A 222 -30.02 32.17 -14.89
C GLU A 222 -29.70 30.93 -15.74
N ALA A 223 -29.70 31.06 -17.07
CA ALA A 223 -29.35 29.97 -17.98
C ALA A 223 -27.88 29.54 -17.81
N ASN A 224 -26.96 30.50 -17.76
CA ASN A 224 -25.54 30.23 -17.52
C ASN A 224 -25.32 29.56 -16.15
N ASN A 225 -25.95 30.06 -15.09
CA ASN A 225 -25.80 29.51 -13.75
C ASN A 225 -26.40 28.11 -13.65
N LYS A 226 -27.51 27.80 -14.34
CA LYS A 226 -28.03 26.43 -14.44
C LYS A 226 -27.04 25.47 -15.11
N ILE A 227 -26.38 25.92 -16.19
CA ILE A 227 -25.33 25.14 -16.86
C ILE A 227 -24.12 24.98 -15.94
N PHE A 228 -23.69 26.05 -15.26
CA PHE A 228 -22.58 26.04 -14.31
C PHE A 228 -22.84 25.09 -13.13
N ASP A 229 -24.01 25.18 -12.51
CA ASP A 229 -24.40 24.33 -11.38
C ASP A 229 -24.55 22.85 -11.82
N ALA A 230 -24.85 22.59 -13.09
CA ALA A 230 -24.90 21.24 -13.66
C ALA A 230 -23.52 20.67 -14.05
N LYS A 231 -22.43 21.46 -14.04
CA LYS A 231 -21.09 21.02 -14.49
C LYS A 231 -20.59 19.76 -13.78
N GLY A 232 -20.78 19.67 -12.46
CA GLY A 232 -20.37 18.50 -11.70
C GLY A 232 -21.03 17.23 -12.22
N LYS A 233 -22.35 17.30 -12.45
CA LYS A 233 -23.13 16.20 -13.02
C LYS A 233 -22.72 15.90 -14.47
N THR A 234 -22.53 16.91 -15.32
CA THR A 234 -22.10 16.73 -16.71
C THR A 234 -20.72 16.08 -16.80
N CYS A 235 -19.79 16.44 -15.91
CA CYS A 235 -18.48 15.80 -15.82
C CYS A 235 -18.61 14.31 -15.44
N ASP A 236 -19.39 14.01 -14.40
CA ASP A 236 -19.63 12.63 -13.97
C ASP A 236 -20.31 11.79 -15.07
N ASP A 237 -21.30 12.36 -15.76
CA ASP A 237 -21.99 11.74 -16.88
C ASP A 237 -21.02 11.47 -18.04
N CYS A 238 -20.20 12.44 -18.44
CA CYS A 238 -19.18 12.25 -19.49
C CYS A 238 -18.14 11.19 -19.12
N ILE A 239 -17.71 11.13 -17.85
CA ILE A 239 -16.80 10.08 -17.36
C ILE A 239 -17.47 8.71 -17.48
N ASN A 240 -18.74 8.59 -17.08
CA ASN A 240 -19.48 7.32 -17.18
C ASN A 240 -19.68 6.90 -18.63
N GLU A 241 -20.07 7.83 -19.52
CA GLU A 241 -20.20 7.57 -20.95
C GLU A 241 -18.87 7.17 -21.60
N ALA A 242 -17.74 7.74 -21.17
CA ALA A 242 -16.42 7.30 -21.62
C ALA A 242 -16.11 5.86 -21.20
N TRP A 243 -16.51 5.44 -19.99
CA TRP A 243 -16.40 4.04 -19.56
C TRP A 243 -17.30 3.11 -20.37
N GLU A 244 -18.53 3.54 -20.71
CA GLU A 244 -19.44 2.78 -21.56
C GLU A 244 -18.88 2.58 -22.98
N LEU A 245 -18.30 3.63 -23.56
CA LEU A 245 -17.64 3.58 -24.87
C LEU A 245 -16.46 2.61 -24.84
N LEU A 246 -15.59 2.72 -23.84
CA LEU A 246 -14.45 1.84 -23.68
C LEU A 246 -14.88 0.37 -23.51
N ALA A 247 -15.98 0.12 -22.78
CA ALA A 247 -16.56 -1.21 -22.67
C ALA A 247 -17.15 -1.72 -23.99
N PHE A 248 -17.70 -0.84 -24.82
CA PHE A 248 -18.18 -1.18 -26.16
C PHE A 248 -17.03 -1.53 -27.12
N GLU A 249 -16.00 -0.68 -27.22
CA GLU A 249 -14.85 -0.91 -28.09
C GLU A 249 -14.10 -2.20 -27.75
N THR A 250 -14.01 -2.54 -26.46
CA THR A 250 -13.35 -3.75 -25.97
C THR A 250 -14.26 -4.97 -25.90
N SER A 251 -15.54 -4.85 -26.28
CA SER A 251 -16.51 -5.96 -26.18
C SER A 251 -16.13 -7.17 -27.05
N GLY A 252 -15.52 -6.94 -28.22
CA GLY A 252 -14.99 -7.99 -29.08
C GLY A 252 -13.86 -8.77 -28.41
N ASP A 253 -12.86 -8.06 -27.87
CA ASP A 253 -11.74 -8.68 -27.16
C ASP A 253 -12.21 -9.42 -25.90
N ARG A 254 -13.17 -8.83 -25.17
CA ARG A 254 -13.77 -9.46 -23.98
C ARG A 254 -14.50 -10.74 -24.33
N THR A 255 -15.33 -10.74 -25.37
CA THR A 255 -16.06 -11.95 -25.78
C THR A 255 -15.12 -13.04 -26.27
N ALA A 256 -14.06 -12.68 -26.99
CA ALA A 256 -13.00 -13.61 -27.38
C ALA A 256 -12.27 -14.18 -26.16
N TYR A 257 -11.89 -13.33 -25.20
CA TYR A 257 -11.25 -13.74 -23.96
C TYR A 257 -12.15 -14.66 -23.12
N ASP A 258 -13.40 -14.27 -22.89
CA ASP A 258 -14.37 -15.06 -22.11
C ASP A 258 -14.65 -16.42 -22.78
N ALA A 259 -14.64 -16.49 -24.10
CA ALA A 259 -14.78 -17.74 -24.85
C ALA A 259 -13.53 -18.63 -24.69
N GLU A 260 -12.34 -18.05 -24.81
CA GLU A 260 -11.06 -18.77 -24.62
C GLU A 260 -10.93 -19.25 -23.17
N ASP A 261 -11.27 -18.41 -22.19
CA ASP A 261 -11.25 -18.74 -20.77
C ASP A 261 -12.25 -19.85 -20.43
N LYS A 262 -13.49 -19.78 -20.93
CA LYS A 262 -14.45 -20.88 -20.78
C LYS A 262 -13.94 -22.18 -21.39
N LYS A 263 -13.34 -22.12 -22.58
CA LYS A 263 -12.77 -23.29 -23.26
C LYS A 263 -11.59 -23.88 -22.48
N LEU A 264 -10.68 -23.05 -22.00
CA LEU A 264 -9.53 -23.46 -21.19
C LEU A 264 -9.98 -24.01 -19.84
N SER A 265 -10.91 -23.36 -19.16
CA SER A 265 -11.51 -23.81 -17.90
C SER A 265 -12.24 -25.14 -18.05
N ALA A 266 -13.04 -25.33 -19.11
CA ALA A 266 -13.66 -26.62 -19.42
C ALA A 266 -12.64 -27.72 -19.71
N SER A 267 -11.60 -27.42 -20.51
CA SER A 267 -10.50 -28.36 -20.80
C SER A 267 -9.73 -28.74 -19.54
N SER A 268 -9.44 -27.77 -18.68
CA SER A 268 -8.80 -27.98 -17.38
C SER A 268 -9.63 -28.90 -16.48
N LEU A 269 -10.94 -28.65 -16.37
CA LEU A 269 -11.85 -29.47 -15.59
C LEU A 269 -11.94 -30.91 -16.14
N GLN A 270 -11.97 -31.07 -17.46
CA GLN A 270 -11.95 -32.40 -18.10
C GLN A 270 -10.65 -33.15 -17.84
N LYS A 271 -9.50 -32.47 -17.91
CA LYS A 271 -8.19 -33.04 -17.57
C LYS A 271 -8.11 -33.41 -16.09
N ALA A 272 -8.57 -32.55 -15.18
CA ALA A 272 -8.63 -32.82 -13.75
C ALA A 272 -9.50 -34.05 -13.44
N THR A 273 -10.65 -34.16 -14.10
CA THR A 273 -11.54 -35.33 -13.99
C THR A 273 -10.86 -36.60 -14.51
N THR A 274 -10.13 -36.49 -15.62
CA THR A 274 -9.35 -37.61 -16.19
C THR A 274 -8.23 -38.05 -15.26
N ILE A 275 -7.47 -37.12 -14.68
CA ILE A 275 -6.43 -37.40 -13.68
C ILE A 275 -7.04 -38.10 -12.47
N LYS A 276 -8.17 -37.60 -11.95
CA LYS A 276 -8.85 -38.22 -10.81
C LYS A 276 -9.28 -39.65 -11.12
N ARG A 277 -9.83 -39.89 -12.32
CA ARG A 277 -10.21 -41.24 -12.78
C ARG A 277 -9.00 -42.16 -12.89
N LEU A 278 -7.93 -41.71 -13.55
CA LEU A 278 -6.70 -42.50 -13.71
C LEU A 278 -6.05 -42.82 -12.38
N ASN A 279 -5.98 -41.87 -11.44
CA ASN A 279 -5.47 -42.10 -10.09
C ASN A 279 -6.34 -43.12 -9.33
N GLY A 280 -7.66 -43.06 -9.51
CA GLY A 280 -8.58 -44.09 -9.00
C GLY A 280 -8.26 -45.48 -9.56
N SER A 281 -8.10 -45.60 -10.88
CA SER A 281 -7.72 -46.86 -11.52
C SER A 281 -6.34 -47.36 -11.08
N ILE A 282 -5.35 -46.47 -10.92
CA ILE A 282 -4.03 -46.80 -10.36
C ILE A 282 -4.17 -47.35 -8.94
N GLY A 283 -5.03 -46.74 -8.12
CA GLY A 283 -5.30 -47.22 -6.76
C GLY A 283 -5.91 -48.62 -6.75
N VAL A 284 -6.90 -48.88 -7.62
CA VAL A 284 -7.52 -50.20 -7.78
C VAL A 284 -6.47 -51.22 -8.24
N LEU A 285 -5.71 -50.93 -9.29
CA LEU A 285 -4.66 -51.83 -9.80
C LEU A 285 -3.57 -52.09 -8.77
N LYS A 286 -3.16 -51.08 -8.00
CA LYS A 286 -2.19 -51.27 -6.90
C LYS A 286 -2.74 -52.17 -5.80
N ASN A 287 -4.02 -52.04 -5.47
CA ASN A 287 -4.66 -52.94 -4.52
C ASN A 287 -4.76 -54.36 -5.08
N GLU A 288 -5.13 -54.53 -6.36
CA GLU A 288 -5.15 -55.84 -7.01
C GLU A 288 -3.75 -56.49 -7.03
N ILE A 289 -2.70 -55.73 -7.38
CA ILE A 289 -1.32 -56.19 -7.32
C ILE A 289 -0.98 -56.61 -5.90
N ARG A 290 -1.26 -55.78 -4.89
CA ARG A 290 -1.01 -56.11 -3.48
C ARG A 290 -1.75 -57.37 -3.06
N ASP A 291 -3.02 -57.50 -3.41
CA ASP A 291 -3.85 -58.65 -3.03
C ASP A 291 -3.38 -59.94 -3.72
N LEU A 292 -2.89 -59.86 -4.97
CA LEU A 292 -2.25 -60.97 -5.67
C LEU A 292 -0.89 -61.31 -5.05
N SER A 293 -0.08 -60.31 -4.69
CA SER A 293 1.23 -60.48 -4.07
C SER A 293 1.14 -61.02 -2.63
N ASP A 294 0.11 -60.62 -1.87
CA ASP A 294 -0.19 -61.16 -0.54
C ASP A 294 -0.66 -62.63 -0.61
N LYS A 295 -1.37 -63.02 -1.69
CA LYS A 295 -1.72 -64.42 -1.98
C LYS A 295 -0.51 -65.25 -2.43
N MET A 296 0.52 -64.61 -2.97
CA MET A 296 1.77 -65.22 -3.44
C MET A 296 2.85 -65.35 -2.36
N GLY A 297 2.51 -65.26 -1.06
CA GLY A 297 3.46 -65.20 0.07
C GLY A 297 4.80 -65.94 -0.15
N GLY A 298 5.92 -65.27 0.15
CA GLY A 298 7.26 -65.78 -0.13
C GLY A 298 8.20 -64.71 -0.73
N THR A 299 9.14 -65.15 -1.56
CA THR A 299 10.20 -64.31 -2.16
C THR A 299 9.66 -63.09 -2.92
N ALA A 300 8.48 -63.18 -3.55
CA ALA A 300 7.87 -62.08 -4.31
C ALA A 300 7.49 -60.86 -3.44
N SER A 301 6.87 -61.09 -2.27
CA SER A 301 6.52 -60.03 -1.32
C SER A 301 7.76 -59.32 -0.76
N THR A 302 8.86 -60.07 -0.56
CA THR A 302 10.14 -59.48 -0.12
C THR A 302 10.78 -58.66 -1.24
N VAL A 303 10.78 -59.16 -2.48
CA VAL A 303 11.27 -58.43 -3.66
C VAL A 303 10.54 -57.09 -3.86
N GLU A 304 9.22 -57.07 -3.71
CA GLU A 304 8.44 -55.82 -3.81
C GLU A 304 8.81 -54.82 -2.72
N LYS A 305 8.95 -55.28 -1.46
CA LYS A 305 9.36 -54.43 -0.34
C LYS A 305 10.77 -53.87 -0.54
N ILE A 306 11.69 -54.69 -1.05
CA ILE A 306 13.06 -54.26 -1.40
C ILE A 306 13.00 -53.20 -2.50
N ASN A 307 12.30 -53.43 -3.60
CA ASN A 307 12.19 -52.45 -4.67
C ASN A 307 11.54 -51.14 -4.22
N ALA A 308 10.49 -51.22 -3.40
CA ALA A 308 9.84 -50.04 -2.84
C ALA A 308 10.78 -49.24 -1.93
N LEU A 309 11.66 -49.93 -1.19
CA LEU A 309 12.70 -49.28 -0.38
C LEU A 309 13.77 -48.63 -1.27
N LEU A 310 14.30 -49.35 -2.28
CA LEU A 310 15.30 -48.84 -3.22
C LEU A 310 14.82 -47.58 -3.94
N GLN A 311 13.57 -47.57 -4.40
CA GLN A 311 12.96 -46.38 -5.01
C GLN A 311 12.86 -45.22 -4.03
N LYS A 312 12.47 -45.46 -2.78
CA LYS A 312 12.36 -44.41 -1.75
C LYS A 312 13.70 -43.82 -1.36
N THR A 313 14.77 -44.62 -1.37
CA THR A 313 16.13 -44.15 -1.05
C THR A 313 16.83 -43.51 -2.25
N GLY A 314 16.16 -43.44 -3.41
CA GLY A 314 16.75 -42.91 -4.64
C GLY A 314 17.81 -43.83 -5.27
N PHE A 315 17.91 -45.08 -4.81
CA PHE A 315 18.84 -46.05 -5.36
C PHE A 315 18.30 -46.59 -6.69
N ARG A 316 18.96 -46.25 -7.80
CA ARG A 316 18.53 -46.65 -9.16
C ARG A 316 19.44 -47.68 -9.83
N GLY A 317 20.53 -48.09 -9.19
CA GLY A 317 21.53 -48.96 -9.82
C GLY A 317 21.04 -50.36 -10.19
N PHE A 318 19.97 -50.85 -9.54
CA PHE A 318 19.28 -52.09 -9.89
C PHE A 318 17.89 -52.18 -9.25
N GLN A 319 17.10 -53.14 -9.75
CA GLN A 319 15.87 -53.63 -9.13
C GLN A 319 15.87 -55.16 -9.07
N LEU A 320 15.12 -55.74 -8.14
CA LEU A 320 14.91 -57.18 -8.06
C LEU A 320 13.65 -57.57 -8.82
N ARG A 321 13.63 -58.72 -9.49
CA ARG A 321 12.39 -59.33 -9.99
C ARG A 321 12.34 -60.81 -9.65
N PRO A 322 11.16 -61.41 -9.42
CA PRO A 322 11.04 -62.85 -9.30
C PRO A 322 11.56 -63.55 -10.56
N HIS A 323 12.27 -64.67 -10.40
CA HIS A 323 12.77 -65.44 -11.53
C HIS A 323 11.59 -66.14 -12.23
N ALA A 324 11.41 -65.85 -13.53
CA ALA A 324 10.23 -66.30 -14.29
C ALA A 324 10.03 -67.83 -14.38
N ARG A 325 11.09 -68.63 -14.18
CA ARG A 325 11.08 -70.09 -14.37
C ARG A 325 11.41 -70.89 -13.12
N VAL A 326 11.98 -70.23 -12.10
CA VAL A 326 12.41 -70.91 -10.88
C VAL A 326 11.66 -70.30 -9.70
N PRO A 327 10.71 -71.04 -9.08
CA PRO A 327 10.01 -70.60 -7.90
C PRO A 327 10.99 -70.16 -6.80
N ASP A 328 10.58 -69.14 -6.04
CA ASP A 328 11.32 -68.59 -4.89
C ASP A 328 12.74 -68.05 -5.16
N LYS A 329 13.12 -67.89 -6.43
CA LYS A 329 14.35 -67.18 -6.81
C LYS A 329 14.05 -65.78 -7.34
N TYR A 330 15.07 -64.93 -7.32
CA TYR A 330 15.03 -63.60 -7.89
C TYR A 330 16.20 -63.37 -8.85
N GLU A 331 16.02 -62.42 -9.74
CA GLU A 331 17.04 -61.89 -10.63
C GLU A 331 17.26 -60.41 -10.29
N VAL A 332 18.52 -59.97 -10.38
CA VAL A 332 18.87 -58.55 -10.30
C VAL A 332 18.84 -57.98 -11.72
N VAL A 333 18.17 -56.84 -11.90
CA VAL A 333 17.92 -56.22 -13.21
C VAL A 333 18.46 -54.80 -13.19
N ARG A 334 19.18 -54.40 -14.24
CA ARG A 334 19.70 -53.04 -14.42
C ARG A 334 18.62 -52.10 -14.98
N GLU A 335 18.91 -50.80 -15.05
CA GLU A 335 17.95 -49.80 -15.56
C GLU A 335 17.51 -50.06 -17.02
N ASP A 336 18.39 -50.67 -17.83
CA ASP A 336 18.13 -51.07 -19.21
C ASP A 336 17.19 -52.29 -19.35
N GLY A 337 16.82 -52.93 -18.24
CA GLY A 337 15.95 -54.11 -18.21
C GLY A 337 16.69 -55.45 -18.33
N GLU A 338 18.01 -55.42 -18.50
CA GLU A 338 18.84 -56.61 -18.64
C GLU A 338 19.18 -57.24 -17.27
N VAL A 339 19.36 -58.56 -17.26
CA VAL A 339 19.79 -59.29 -16.05
C VAL A 339 21.24 -58.93 -15.74
N ALA A 340 21.48 -58.43 -14.54
CA ALA A 340 22.82 -58.07 -14.08
C ALA A 340 23.70 -59.33 -14.03
N LYS A 341 24.86 -59.27 -14.70
CA LYS A 341 25.92 -60.29 -14.62
C LYS A 341 27.09 -59.71 -13.82
N GLY A 342 27.63 -60.49 -12.88
CA GLY A 342 28.82 -60.10 -12.11
C GLY A 342 28.60 -58.95 -11.12
N LEU A 343 27.65 -59.11 -10.19
CA LEU A 343 27.44 -58.15 -9.10
C LEU A 343 28.72 -57.92 -8.30
N SER A 344 28.97 -56.67 -7.90
CA SER A 344 30.08 -56.34 -7.01
C SER A 344 29.89 -56.98 -5.63
N GLU A 345 30.95 -57.10 -4.83
CA GLU A 345 30.83 -57.58 -3.45
C GLU A 345 29.90 -56.68 -2.63
N GLY A 346 30.01 -55.36 -2.78
CA GLY A 346 29.13 -54.39 -2.13
C GLY A 346 27.65 -54.58 -2.50
N GLU A 347 27.35 -54.81 -3.78
CA GLU A 347 25.97 -55.06 -4.24
C GLU A 347 25.41 -56.36 -3.64
N LYS A 348 26.22 -57.43 -3.58
CA LYS A 348 25.81 -58.71 -2.98
C LYS A 348 25.54 -58.55 -1.48
N ASN A 349 26.45 -57.88 -0.75
CA ASN A 349 26.31 -57.64 0.68
C ASN A 349 25.08 -56.77 0.97
N PHE A 350 24.83 -55.74 0.16
CA PHE A 350 23.68 -54.87 0.34
C PHE A 350 22.36 -55.60 0.11
N ILE A 351 22.25 -56.38 -0.98
CA ILE A 351 21.06 -57.19 -1.23
C ILE A 351 20.83 -58.21 -0.10
N ALA A 352 21.89 -58.90 0.35
CA ALA A 352 21.81 -59.84 1.46
C ALA A 352 21.31 -59.16 2.75
N PHE A 353 21.82 -57.97 3.06
CA PHE A 353 21.36 -57.17 4.20
C PHE A 353 19.88 -56.78 4.07
N LEU A 354 19.43 -56.32 2.89
CA LEU A 354 18.03 -55.97 2.68
C LEU A 354 17.09 -57.18 2.85
N TYR A 355 17.50 -58.35 2.37
CA TYR A 355 16.78 -59.59 2.62
C TYR A 355 16.71 -59.91 4.11
N PHE A 356 17.82 -59.83 4.83
CA PHE A 356 17.87 -60.03 6.28
C PHE A 356 16.96 -59.03 7.02
N TYR A 357 17.00 -57.75 6.65
CA TYR A 357 16.16 -56.70 7.23
C TYR A 357 14.67 -57.03 7.11
N PHE A 358 14.19 -57.36 5.91
CA PHE A 358 12.78 -57.72 5.72
C PHE A 358 12.41 -59.09 6.31
N TYR A 359 13.36 -60.01 6.41
CA TYR A 359 13.19 -61.25 7.14
C TYR A 359 12.94 -61.00 8.63
N VAL A 360 13.73 -60.13 9.27
CA VAL A 360 13.51 -59.71 10.67
C VAL A 360 12.13 -59.07 10.86
N GLN A 361 11.60 -58.36 9.87
CA GLN A 361 10.24 -57.81 9.89
C GLN A 361 9.11 -58.84 9.67
N GLY A 362 9.42 -60.13 9.51
CA GLY A 362 8.42 -61.18 9.29
C GLY A 362 7.83 -61.19 7.88
N ALA A 363 8.58 -60.72 6.87
CA ALA A 363 8.11 -60.72 5.47
C ALA A 363 7.91 -62.13 4.89
N TRP A 364 8.50 -63.17 5.48
CA TRP A 364 8.47 -64.55 4.98
C TRP A 364 7.37 -65.39 5.64
N ARG A 365 7.24 -65.33 6.97
CA ARG A 365 6.16 -65.97 7.72
C ARG A 365 5.68 -65.05 8.84
N LYS A 366 4.39 -64.71 8.84
CA LYS A 366 3.80 -63.86 9.90
C LYS A 366 3.88 -64.52 11.27
N GLU A 367 3.95 -65.86 11.33
CA GLU A 367 4.20 -66.61 12.57
C GLU A 367 5.53 -66.24 13.25
N ASP A 368 6.53 -65.77 12.49
CA ASP A 368 7.83 -65.36 13.04
C ASP A 368 7.75 -64.04 13.82
N LEU A 369 6.67 -63.24 13.66
CA LEU A 369 6.42 -62.05 14.48
C LEU A 369 5.92 -62.39 15.89
N VAL A 370 5.38 -63.60 16.09
CA VAL A 370 4.83 -64.03 17.39
C VAL A 370 5.96 -64.40 18.37
N LYS A 371 7.13 -64.81 17.87
CA LYS A 371 8.29 -65.17 18.69
C LYS A 371 9.17 -63.95 18.94
N GLY A 372 9.63 -63.77 20.18
CA GLY A 372 10.65 -62.77 20.50
C GLY A 372 11.97 -63.10 19.81
N LYS A 373 12.65 -62.09 19.25
CA LYS A 373 13.85 -62.27 18.42
C LYS A 373 15.11 -61.73 19.09
N ILE A 374 16.22 -62.43 18.89
CA ILE A 374 17.56 -61.92 19.12
C ILE A 374 18.18 -61.68 17.75
N VAL A 375 18.59 -60.46 17.48
CA VAL A 375 19.13 -60.03 16.17
C VAL A 375 20.62 -59.79 16.32
N VAL A 376 21.45 -60.45 15.51
CA VAL A 376 22.89 -60.22 15.48
C VAL A 376 23.27 -59.76 14.07
N ILE A 377 23.94 -58.62 13.98
CA ILE A 377 24.39 -58.02 12.73
C ILE A 377 25.91 -57.88 12.82
N ASP A 378 26.63 -58.63 12.00
CA ASP A 378 28.09 -58.58 11.93
C ASP A 378 28.53 -57.81 10.67
N ASP A 379 29.15 -56.65 10.89
CA ASP A 379 29.73 -55.75 9.90
C ASP A 379 28.88 -55.50 8.63
N PRO A 380 27.73 -54.81 8.78
CA PRO A 380 26.73 -54.70 7.70
C PRO A 380 27.14 -53.76 6.56
N VAL A 381 28.33 -53.14 6.62
CA VAL A 381 28.79 -52.09 5.69
C VAL A 381 30.10 -52.42 4.98
N SER A 382 30.51 -53.69 4.99
CA SER A 382 31.73 -54.14 4.31
C SER A 382 31.65 -53.96 2.79
N SER A 383 32.67 -53.34 2.20
CA SER A 383 32.82 -53.11 0.76
C SER A 383 31.67 -52.28 0.12
N MET A 384 31.03 -51.39 0.89
CA MET A 384 29.93 -50.52 0.43
C MET A 384 30.37 -49.07 0.23
N ASP A 385 29.72 -48.36 -0.70
CA ASP A 385 29.89 -46.92 -0.86
C ASP A 385 29.20 -46.12 0.27
N SER A 386 29.49 -44.82 0.34
CA SER A 386 28.95 -43.92 1.39
C SER A 386 27.42 -43.76 1.33
N GLY A 387 26.81 -43.85 0.14
CA GLY A 387 25.36 -43.76 -0.04
C GLY A 387 24.64 -44.98 0.51
N VAL A 388 25.14 -46.18 0.20
CA VAL A 388 24.64 -47.45 0.73
C VAL A 388 24.85 -47.52 2.23
N LEU A 389 26.00 -47.07 2.75
CA LEU A 389 26.27 -47.01 4.18
C LEU A 389 25.18 -46.23 4.91
N PHE A 390 24.78 -45.05 4.42
CA PHE A 390 23.71 -44.25 5.03
C PHE A 390 22.36 -44.99 5.07
N VAL A 391 21.99 -45.68 3.99
CA VAL A 391 20.77 -46.49 3.93
C VAL A 391 20.82 -47.60 4.97
N VAL A 392 21.92 -48.35 5.03
CA VAL A 392 22.12 -49.43 6.01
C VAL A 392 22.07 -48.90 7.44
N SER A 393 22.75 -47.78 7.75
CA SER A 393 22.69 -47.12 9.06
C SER A 393 21.27 -46.74 9.46
N SER A 394 20.48 -46.19 8.54
CA SER A 394 19.07 -45.84 8.79
C SER A 394 18.23 -47.06 9.12
N LEU A 395 18.43 -48.17 8.40
CA LEU A 395 17.68 -49.41 8.59
C LEU A 395 18.06 -50.10 9.90
N VAL A 396 19.35 -50.17 10.23
CA VAL A 396 19.82 -50.71 11.51
C VAL A 396 19.28 -49.87 12.68
N ARG A 397 19.30 -48.53 12.59
CA ARG A 397 18.70 -47.66 13.61
C ARG A 397 17.23 -48.01 13.88
N LYS A 398 16.43 -48.30 12.85
CA LYS A 398 15.03 -48.73 13.02
C LYS A 398 14.90 -50.08 13.75
N LEU A 399 15.79 -51.03 13.48
CA LEU A 399 15.79 -52.32 14.20
C LEU A 399 16.17 -52.13 15.68
N VAL A 400 17.11 -51.23 15.95
CA VAL A 400 17.51 -50.86 17.31
C VAL A 400 16.36 -50.14 18.04
N GLU A 401 15.72 -49.16 17.40
CA GLU A 401 14.54 -48.44 17.94
C GLU A 401 13.40 -49.41 18.27
N ASP A 402 13.13 -50.40 17.41
CA ASP A 402 12.13 -51.44 17.68
C ASP A 402 12.45 -52.27 18.93
N CYS A 403 13.73 -52.62 19.13
CA CYS A 403 14.20 -53.31 20.33
C CYS A 403 14.01 -52.48 21.60
N PHE A 404 14.27 -51.17 21.54
CA PHE A 404 14.08 -50.26 22.69
C PHE A 404 12.63 -50.12 23.12
N LEU A 405 11.69 -50.27 22.19
CA LEU A 405 10.25 -50.26 22.44
C LEU A 405 9.73 -51.62 22.94
N ASP A 406 10.57 -52.35 23.69
CA ASP A 406 10.32 -53.70 24.22
C ASP A 406 9.80 -54.70 23.15
N GLY A 407 10.33 -54.56 21.93
CA GLY A 407 9.98 -55.36 20.76
C GLY A 407 8.88 -54.78 19.87
N GLY A 408 8.47 -53.53 20.06
CA GLY A 408 7.74 -52.70 19.10
C GLY A 408 6.84 -53.44 18.10
N GLN A 409 7.13 -53.24 16.81
CA GLN A 409 6.43 -53.86 15.69
C GLN A 409 7.07 -55.20 15.26
N PHE A 410 8.38 -55.36 15.40
CA PHE A 410 9.11 -56.51 14.85
C PHE A 410 9.40 -57.63 15.87
N ASN A 411 9.03 -57.42 17.14
CA ASN A 411 9.23 -58.31 18.28
C ASN A 411 10.72 -58.59 18.59
N ILE A 412 11.58 -57.60 18.41
CA ILE A 412 13.02 -57.70 18.72
C ILE A 412 13.21 -57.51 20.23
N LYS A 413 13.73 -58.54 20.92
CA LYS A 413 13.98 -58.50 22.37
C LYS A 413 15.41 -58.15 22.72
N GLN A 414 16.35 -58.42 21.80
CA GLN A 414 17.75 -58.06 21.96
C GLN A 414 18.39 -57.88 20.59
N ILE A 415 19.30 -56.91 20.48
CA ILE A 415 20.07 -56.67 19.26
C ILE A 415 21.55 -56.48 19.56
N PHE A 416 22.39 -57.13 18.77
CA PHE A 416 23.85 -56.97 18.78
C PHE A 416 24.29 -56.48 17.40
N VAL A 417 25.04 -55.38 17.38
CA VAL A 417 25.61 -54.83 16.15
C VAL A 417 27.12 -54.76 16.32
N LEU A 418 27.83 -55.52 15.49
CA LEU A 418 29.29 -55.56 15.44
C LEU A 418 29.75 -54.81 14.20
N THR A 419 30.79 -54.00 14.34
CA THR A 419 31.34 -53.21 13.23
C THR A 419 32.79 -52.86 13.53
N HIS A 420 33.61 -52.84 12.49
CA HIS A 420 34.94 -52.25 12.54
C HIS A 420 34.98 -50.84 11.94
N ASN A 421 33.87 -50.39 11.32
CA ASN A 421 33.75 -49.09 10.68
C ASN A 421 33.32 -48.01 11.72
N PRO A 422 34.21 -47.04 12.04
CA PRO A 422 33.91 -46.03 13.06
C PRO A 422 32.81 -45.06 12.64
N TYR A 423 32.70 -44.74 11.35
CA TYR A 423 31.67 -43.85 10.82
C TYR A 423 30.27 -44.48 10.94
N PHE A 424 30.14 -45.75 10.55
CA PHE A 424 28.90 -46.51 10.72
C PHE A 424 28.51 -46.63 12.19
N HIS A 425 29.48 -46.92 13.08
CA HIS A 425 29.24 -46.96 14.52
C HIS A 425 28.64 -45.66 15.02
N LYS A 426 29.28 -44.51 14.72
CA LYS A 426 28.80 -43.18 15.14
C LYS A 426 27.41 -42.86 14.60
N GLU A 427 27.14 -43.22 13.35
CA GLU A 427 25.81 -43.02 12.74
C GLU A 427 24.70 -43.77 13.49
N ILE A 428 24.95 -45.00 13.94
CA ILE A 428 23.94 -45.77 14.67
C ILE A 428 23.91 -45.46 16.17
N SER A 429 25.01 -45.02 16.78
CA SER A 429 25.13 -44.83 18.23
C SER A 429 24.75 -43.43 18.72
N HIS A 430 24.87 -42.37 17.89
CA HIS A 430 24.74 -40.97 18.31
C HIS A 430 23.48 -40.63 19.14
N LYS A 431 22.30 -41.15 18.76
CA LYS A 431 21.05 -40.91 19.51
C LYS A 431 21.04 -41.56 20.90
N TYR A 432 21.77 -42.65 21.06
CA TYR A 432 21.83 -43.47 22.28
C TYR A 432 22.95 -43.01 23.22
N GLU A 433 23.78 -42.07 22.76
CA GLU A 433 24.78 -41.36 23.57
C GLU A 433 24.24 -40.05 24.18
N THR A 434 23.13 -39.51 23.66
CA THR A 434 22.74 -38.10 23.91
C THR A 434 21.28 -37.88 24.34
N SER A 435 20.49 -38.94 24.53
CA SER A 435 19.06 -38.81 24.88
C SER A 435 18.71 -39.52 26.19
N ARG A 436 17.81 -38.89 26.98
CA ARG A 436 17.12 -39.32 28.23
C ARG A 436 17.70 -40.54 28.96
N ASP A 437 17.91 -40.40 30.27
CA ASP A 437 18.43 -41.41 31.22
C ASP A 437 17.99 -42.87 30.98
N ASP A 438 16.75 -43.11 30.52
CA ASP A 438 16.20 -44.45 30.31
C ASP A 438 16.76 -45.19 29.09
N ILE A 439 17.22 -44.47 28.05
CA ILE A 439 17.75 -45.06 26.82
C ILE A 439 19.22 -45.46 27.01
N VAL A 440 20.01 -44.59 27.63
CA VAL A 440 21.43 -44.85 27.97
C VAL A 440 21.56 -46.08 28.88
N LYS A 441 20.62 -46.27 29.82
CA LYS A 441 20.56 -47.44 30.72
C LYS A 441 20.26 -48.77 30.02
N LYS A 442 19.67 -48.75 28.82
CA LYS A 442 19.27 -49.95 28.07
C LYS A 442 20.25 -50.34 26.95
N SER A 443 21.33 -49.58 26.75
CA SER A 443 22.39 -49.87 25.78
C SER A 443 23.72 -50.17 26.46
N SER A 444 24.64 -50.85 25.77
CA SER A 444 26.02 -51.02 26.24
C SER A 444 27.00 -51.04 25.07
N PHE A 445 28.14 -50.37 25.21
CA PHE A 445 29.19 -50.37 24.20
C PHE A 445 30.37 -51.25 24.63
N PHE A 446 30.79 -52.13 23.74
CA PHE A 446 31.92 -53.02 23.95
C PHE A 446 33.00 -52.72 22.92
N PHE A 447 34.26 -52.67 23.37
CA PHE A 447 35.41 -52.54 22.49
C PHE A 447 36.29 -53.78 22.61
N VAL A 448 36.47 -54.46 21.48
CA VAL A 448 37.29 -55.67 21.41
C VAL A 448 38.70 -55.29 20.95
N LYS A 449 39.69 -55.51 21.82
CA LYS A 449 41.12 -55.28 21.52
C LYS A 449 41.91 -56.56 21.65
N LYS A 450 42.86 -56.76 20.76
CA LYS A 450 43.90 -57.77 20.92
C LYS A 450 45.07 -57.16 21.69
N SER A 451 45.52 -57.82 22.75
CA SER A 451 46.75 -57.44 23.46
C SER A 451 47.99 -57.82 22.64
N ASP A 452 49.15 -57.29 23.05
CA ASP A 452 50.45 -57.62 22.45
C ASP A 452 50.76 -59.13 22.54
N GLU A 453 50.18 -59.83 23.52
CA GLU A 453 50.26 -61.29 23.68
C GLU A 453 49.31 -62.07 22.77
N ASN A 454 48.69 -61.41 21.78
CA ASN A 454 47.69 -61.99 20.87
C ASN A 454 46.41 -62.49 21.56
N VAL A 455 46.07 -62.01 22.75
CA VAL A 455 44.84 -62.37 23.47
C VAL A 455 43.76 -61.32 23.21
N SER A 456 42.59 -61.76 22.75
CA SER A 456 41.42 -60.87 22.59
C SER A 456 40.80 -60.57 23.95
N THR A 457 40.61 -59.29 24.23
CA THR A 457 39.96 -58.78 25.44
C THR A 457 38.73 -57.95 25.05
N VAL A 458 37.66 -58.08 25.82
CA VAL A 458 36.45 -57.29 25.66
C VAL A 458 36.40 -56.32 26.83
N LYS A 459 36.38 -55.02 26.54
CA LYS A 459 36.19 -53.98 27.55
C LYS A 459 34.84 -53.31 27.33
N ILE A 460 34.08 -53.15 28.40
CA ILE A 460 32.91 -52.28 28.39
C ILE A 460 33.42 -50.84 28.41
N ASN A 461 32.90 -50.00 27.51
CA ASN A 461 33.35 -48.61 27.40
C ASN A 461 32.42 -47.71 28.22
N GLU A 462 32.84 -47.50 29.46
CA GLU A 462 32.08 -46.84 30.53
C GLU A 462 32.89 -45.65 31.07
N MET A 463 32.21 -44.57 31.50
CA MET A 463 32.80 -43.43 32.18
C MET A 463 31.99 -43.09 33.43
N GLU A 464 32.65 -42.63 34.50
CA GLU A 464 31.95 -42.14 35.69
C GLU A 464 31.14 -40.89 35.32
N CYS A 465 29.83 -40.93 35.61
CA CYS A 465 28.92 -39.81 35.39
C CYS A 465 29.30 -38.68 36.36
N VAL A 466 29.48 -37.47 35.83
CA VAL A 466 29.79 -36.28 36.66
C VAL A 466 28.51 -35.67 37.26
N THR A 467 27.34 -36.02 36.74
CA THR A 467 26.11 -35.24 36.94
C THR A 467 25.01 -35.91 37.74
N ASN A 468 25.08 -37.21 38.04
CA ASN A 468 24.03 -37.88 38.83
C ASN A 468 24.62 -38.93 39.79
N GLU A 469 24.06 -38.97 41.00
CA GLU A 469 24.41 -39.86 42.12
C GLU A 469 24.79 -41.28 41.65
N SER A 470 26.10 -41.55 41.57
CA SER A 470 26.68 -42.88 41.34
C SER A 470 26.12 -43.66 40.14
N GLY A 471 26.10 -43.04 38.96
CA GLY A 471 25.85 -43.72 37.68
C GLY A 471 27.13 -43.91 36.86
N VAL A 472 27.29 -45.08 36.24
CA VAL A 472 28.27 -45.30 35.17
C VAL A 472 27.57 -45.04 33.84
N GLU A 473 28.10 -44.16 32.99
CA GLU A 473 27.56 -43.86 31.66
C GLU A 473 28.27 -44.64 30.57
N ASN A 474 27.50 -45.14 29.61
CA ASN A 474 28.04 -45.77 28.41
C ASN A 474 28.60 -44.70 27.47
N VAL A 475 29.88 -44.80 27.14
CA VAL A 475 30.55 -43.86 26.23
C VAL A 475 30.90 -44.57 24.93
N SER A 476 30.72 -43.90 23.80
CA SER A 476 31.15 -44.44 22.51
C SER A 476 32.67 -44.59 22.47
N PRO A 477 33.19 -45.75 22.03
CA PRO A 477 34.64 -45.92 21.81
C PRO A 477 35.14 -45.10 20.62
N VAL A 478 34.25 -44.60 19.76
CA VAL A 478 34.60 -43.82 18.58
C VAL A 478 34.51 -42.33 18.89
N LYS A 479 35.67 -41.68 19.02
CA LYS A 479 35.79 -40.22 19.18
C LYS A 479 36.19 -39.59 17.86
N ASN A 480 35.51 -38.51 17.43
CA ASN A 480 36.02 -37.72 16.31
C ASN A 480 37.14 -36.77 16.80
N SER A 481 37.82 -36.10 15.86
CA SER A 481 38.93 -35.19 16.18
C SER A 481 38.54 -34.06 17.14
N TYR A 482 37.29 -33.61 17.09
CA TYR A 482 36.77 -32.57 17.98
C TYR A 482 36.51 -33.10 19.40
N ASP A 483 35.88 -34.27 19.51
CA ASP A 483 35.67 -34.97 20.79
C ASP A 483 37.02 -35.27 21.48
N ALA A 484 38.05 -35.58 20.70
CA ALA A 484 39.42 -35.80 21.18
C ALA A 484 40.03 -34.52 21.78
N LEU A 485 39.85 -33.36 21.15
CA LEU A 485 40.32 -32.08 21.70
C LEU A 485 39.71 -31.79 23.09
N TRP A 486 38.41 -32.05 23.27
CA TRP A 486 37.77 -31.88 24.57
C TRP A 486 38.24 -32.89 25.62
N CYS A 487 38.63 -34.10 25.21
CA CYS A 487 39.29 -35.04 26.12
C CYS A 487 40.66 -34.52 26.54
N GLU A 488 41.48 -34.06 25.59
CA GLU A 488 42.78 -33.43 25.86
C GLU A 488 42.64 -32.20 26.77
N TYR A 489 41.59 -31.39 26.58
CA TYR A 489 41.29 -30.22 27.41
C TYR A 489 41.02 -30.60 28.87
N ARG A 490 40.25 -31.67 29.11
CA ARG A 490 39.95 -32.16 30.45
C ARG A 490 41.18 -32.76 31.12
N ASP A 491 41.98 -33.51 30.37
CA ASP A 491 43.13 -34.26 30.87
C ASP A 491 44.43 -33.43 30.92
N ALA A 492 44.45 -32.22 30.35
CA ALA A 492 45.64 -31.38 30.28
C ALA A 492 46.17 -31.02 31.69
N ARG A 493 47.42 -31.40 31.95
CA ARG A 493 48.13 -31.15 33.22
C ARG A 493 49.19 -30.06 33.14
N LEU A 494 49.47 -29.57 31.93
CA LEU A 494 50.42 -28.49 31.68
C LEU A 494 49.68 -27.30 31.08
N PRO A 495 49.90 -26.06 31.56
CA PRO A 495 49.26 -24.87 31.00
C PRO A 495 49.54 -24.71 29.51
N ALA A 496 50.73 -25.15 29.08
CA ALA A 496 51.10 -25.12 27.69
C ALA A 496 50.11 -25.97 26.86
N THR A 497 50.10 -27.28 27.12
CA THR A 497 49.21 -28.23 26.44
C THR A 497 47.75 -27.76 26.44
N LEU A 498 47.27 -27.22 27.56
CA LEU A 498 45.91 -26.69 27.66
C LEU A 498 45.66 -25.53 26.69
N LEU A 499 46.55 -24.54 26.63
CA LEU A 499 46.41 -23.39 25.73
C LEU A 499 46.39 -23.84 24.26
N SER A 500 47.25 -24.77 23.87
CA SER A 500 47.28 -25.31 22.50
C SER A 500 45.98 -26.05 22.15
N VAL A 501 45.43 -26.82 23.09
CA VAL A 501 44.15 -27.50 22.90
C VAL A 501 42.99 -26.50 22.81
N ILE A 502 42.95 -25.50 23.69
CA ILE A 502 41.97 -24.42 23.67
C ILE A 502 41.97 -23.72 22.31
N GLN A 503 43.14 -23.34 21.81
CA GLN A 503 43.29 -22.68 20.50
C GLN A 503 42.72 -23.53 19.37
N ARG A 504 43.03 -24.84 19.33
CA ARG A 504 42.49 -25.77 18.35
C ARG A 504 40.97 -25.93 18.46
N ILE A 505 40.42 -25.90 19.68
CA ILE A 505 38.96 -25.93 19.89
C ILE A 505 38.31 -24.64 19.38
N VAL A 506 38.87 -23.47 19.71
CA VAL A 506 38.34 -22.18 19.26
C VAL A 506 38.37 -22.08 17.74
N GLU A 507 39.51 -22.41 17.13
CA GLU A 507 39.68 -22.40 15.68
C GLU A 507 38.66 -23.31 14.99
N TYR A 508 38.60 -24.58 15.41
CA TYR A 508 37.71 -25.55 14.79
C TYR A 508 36.23 -25.20 15.01
N TYR A 509 35.83 -24.83 16.23
CA TYR A 509 34.43 -24.59 16.55
C TYR A 509 33.94 -23.24 16.04
N PHE A 510 34.58 -22.14 16.44
CA PHE A 510 34.08 -20.81 16.12
C PHE A 510 34.38 -20.40 14.68
N LEU A 511 35.59 -20.67 14.18
CA LEU A 511 35.97 -20.20 12.84
C LEU A 511 35.54 -21.18 11.74
N GLN A 512 35.80 -22.48 11.91
CA GLN A 512 35.48 -23.46 10.86
C GLN A 512 34.00 -23.89 10.88
N LEU A 513 33.49 -24.34 12.02
CA LEU A 513 32.11 -24.84 12.12
C LEU A 513 31.04 -23.75 12.18
N CYS A 514 31.21 -22.74 13.05
CA CYS A 514 30.26 -21.64 13.18
C CYS A 514 30.49 -20.50 12.17
N SER A 515 31.60 -20.53 11.43
CA SER A 515 31.95 -19.53 10.40
C SER A 515 32.01 -18.08 10.91
N TYR A 516 32.39 -17.86 12.18
CA TYR A 516 32.69 -16.53 12.70
C TYR A 516 34.02 -16.01 12.16
N SER A 517 34.13 -14.69 11.99
CA SER A 517 35.44 -14.06 11.80
C SER A 517 36.19 -13.96 13.13
N ILE A 518 37.53 -13.93 13.09
CA ILE A 518 38.34 -13.75 14.29
C ILE A 518 38.15 -12.34 14.87
N GLU A 519 37.88 -11.35 14.02
CA GLU A 519 37.53 -9.99 14.40
C GLU A 519 36.23 -9.97 15.24
N ASP A 520 35.19 -10.67 14.78
CA ASP A 520 33.93 -10.78 15.52
C ASP A 520 34.13 -11.43 16.89
N LEU A 521 34.92 -12.50 16.94
CA LEU A 521 35.22 -13.22 18.17
C LEU A 521 35.97 -12.30 19.17
N ARG A 522 37.00 -11.59 18.71
CA ARG A 522 37.77 -10.64 19.54
C ARG A 522 36.91 -9.50 20.03
N GLU A 523 36.10 -8.90 19.17
CA GLU A 523 35.22 -7.78 19.54
C GLU A 523 34.20 -8.20 20.59
N ARG A 524 33.54 -9.36 20.41
CA ARG A 524 32.55 -9.87 21.36
C ARG A 524 33.16 -10.22 22.71
N VAL A 525 34.30 -10.91 22.70
CA VAL A 525 35.02 -11.27 23.95
C VAL A 525 35.47 -10.00 24.67
N LYS A 526 36.02 -9.02 23.96
CA LYS A 526 36.44 -7.73 24.55
C LYS A 526 35.27 -6.97 25.16
N ASN A 527 34.13 -6.90 24.45
CA ASN A 527 32.93 -6.23 24.94
C ASN A 527 32.35 -6.94 26.18
N HIS A 528 32.41 -8.27 26.21
CA HIS A 528 31.92 -9.07 27.33
C HIS A 528 32.79 -8.94 28.59
N LEU A 529 34.12 -8.85 28.42
CA LEU A 529 35.06 -8.73 29.54
C LEU A 529 35.05 -7.35 30.23
N GLY A 530 34.45 -6.33 29.61
CA GLY A 530 34.09 -5.08 30.30
C GLY A 530 35.25 -4.29 30.94
N GLY A 531 36.50 -4.53 30.51
CA GLY A 531 37.69 -3.86 31.06
C GLY A 531 38.47 -4.65 32.11
N ASP A 532 38.24 -5.95 32.28
CA ASP A 532 39.12 -6.83 33.06
C ASP A 532 40.45 -7.04 32.30
N ASP A 533 41.44 -6.16 32.56
CA ASP A 533 42.75 -6.19 31.91
C ASP A 533 43.49 -7.54 32.06
N LYS A 534 43.24 -8.28 33.15
CA LYS A 534 43.90 -9.58 33.39
C LYS A 534 43.28 -10.66 32.49
N LYS A 535 41.95 -10.78 32.48
CA LYS A 535 41.25 -11.74 31.63
C LYS A 535 41.37 -11.38 30.15
N GLN A 536 41.42 -10.08 29.82
CA GLN A 536 41.66 -9.60 28.46
C GLN A 536 43.01 -10.07 27.93
N ARG A 537 44.09 -10.02 28.73
CA ARG A 537 45.41 -10.53 28.30
C ARG A 537 45.40 -12.03 28.01
N ILE A 538 44.73 -12.82 28.85
CA ILE A 538 44.58 -14.27 28.65
C ILE A 538 43.74 -14.54 27.39
N ALA A 539 42.66 -13.79 27.19
CA ALA A 539 41.81 -13.92 26.00
C ALA A 539 42.59 -13.55 24.73
N ASP A 540 43.37 -12.47 24.76
CA ASP A 540 44.24 -12.08 23.66
C ASP A 540 45.28 -13.17 23.37
N GLU A 541 45.87 -13.81 24.39
CA GLU A 541 46.80 -14.94 24.24
C GLU A 541 46.13 -16.17 23.58
N ILE A 542 44.92 -16.53 24.02
CA ILE A 542 44.12 -17.60 23.41
C ILE A 542 43.81 -17.26 21.94
N LEU A 543 43.43 -16.02 21.63
CA LEU A 543 42.99 -15.61 20.29
C LEU A 543 44.11 -15.13 19.37
N ARG A 544 45.36 -15.08 19.83
CA ARG A 544 46.50 -14.52 19.08
C ARG A 544 46.91 -15.37 17.88
N PHE A 545 46.87 -16.69 18.01
CA PHE A 545 47.57 -17.60 17.10
C PHE A 545 46.67 -18.38 16.15
N ILE A 546 45.39 -18.01 16.04
CA ILE A 546 44.43 -18.70 15.18
C ILE A 546 44.63 -18.34 13.67
N TYR A 547 45.54 -17.42 13.32
CA TYR A 547 45.64 -16.83 11.98
C TYR A 547 46.95 -17.09 11.19
N ASP A 548 47.94 -17.84 11.66
CA ASP A 548 49.17 -17.98 10.84
C ASP A 548 49.01 -19.04 9.73
N GLU A 549 48.31 -18.67 8.64
CA GLU A 549 48.13 -19.43 7.38
C GLU A 549 49.46 -19.78 6.66
N LYS A 550 50.63 -19.59 7.29
CA LYS A 550 51.97 -19.76 6.71
C LYS A 550 52.89 -20.79 7.38
N PHE A 551 52.42 -21.61 8.33
CA PHE A 551 53.24 -22.67 8.89
C PHE A 551 53.01 -24.04 8.23
N ASP A 552 53.50 -24.14 7.00
CA ASP A 552 54.01 -25.40 6.44
C ASP A 552 55.47 -25.56 6.92
N THR A 553 55.68 -26.28 8.02
CA THR A 553 56.90 -27.08 8.30
C THR A 553 56.89 -27.54 9.77
N GLY A 554 56.67 -28.84 9.99
CA GLY A 554 57.40 -29.76 10.88
C GLY A 554 57.76 -29.45 12.35
N ASP A 555 57.85 -28.19 12.79
CA ASP A 555 58.25 -27.80 14.13
C ASP A 555 57.05 -27.27 14.90
N GLY A 556 56.80 -27.87 16.07
CA GLY A 556 55.68 -27.50 16.94
C GLY A 556 55.74 -26.06 17.45
N ILE A 557 54.62 -25.61 18.01
CA ILE A 557 54.45 -24.26 18.58
C ILE A 557 55.39 -24.10 19.79
N ASN A 558 56.27 -23.10 19.77
CA ASN A 558 57.10 -22.71 20.92
C ASN A 558 56.41 -21.58 21.70
N TYR A 559 56.02 -21.84 22.95
CA TYR A 559 55.38 -20.85 23.83
C TYR A 559 55.72 -21.12 25.30
N ALA A 560 55.78 -20.03 26.06
CA ALA A 560 55.91 -20.05 27.52
C ALA A 560 54.57 -19.54 28.09
N PRO A 561 53.67 -20.42 28.56
CA PRO A 561 52.39 -19.98 29.11
C PRO A 561 52.62 -19.15 30.38
N ASP A 562 52.07 -17.95 30.42
CA ASP A 562 52.22 -17.00 31.54
C ASP A 562 51.17 -17.20 32.64
N HIS A 563 50.20 -18.10 32.41
CA HIS A 563 49.05 -18.32 33.28
C HIS A 563 48.88 -19.80 33.65
N ASP A 564 48.17 -20.07 34.75
CA ASP A 564 47.90 -21.43 35.21
C ASP A 564 46.65 -22.02 34.54
N ILE A 565 46.46 -23.34 34.73
CA ILE A 565 45.33 -24.08 34.16
C ILE A 565 43.97 -23.46 34.54
N PRO A 566 43.68 -23.15 35.82
CA PRO A 566 42.42 -22.52 36.19
C PRO A 566 42.14 -21.21 35.47
N ALA A 567 43.15 -20.34 35.32
CA ALA A 567 42.99 -19.06 34.63
C ALA A 567 42.66 -19.23 33.14
N TYR A 568 43.29 -20.19 32.46
CA TYR A 568 42.95 -20.50 31.06
C TYR A 568 41.56 -21.11 30.93
N LYS A 569 41.14 -21.99 31.84
CA LYS A 569 39.79 -22.57 31.81
C LYS A 569 38.69 -21.52 32.03
N ASP A 570 38.86 -20.63 33.02
CA ASP A 570 37.93 -19.53 33.32
C ASP A 570 37.73 -18.61 32.10
N VAL A 571 38.82 -18.16 31.48
CA VAL A 571 38.71 -17.28 30.31
C VAL A 571 38.18 -18.02 29.08
N PHE A 572 38.48 -19.31 28.94
CA PHE A 572 37.91 -20.12 27.87
C PHE A 572 36.40 -20.32 28.01
N GLU A 573 35.88 -20.52 29.22
CA GLU A 573 34.43 -20.51 29.48
C GLU A 573 33.81 -19.17 29.08
N ILE A 574 34.43 -18.06 29.47
CA ILE A 574 33.95 -16.70 29.12
C ILE A 574 33.92 -16.47 27.61
N ILE A 575 34.85 -17.05 26.84
CA ILE A 575 34.80 -16.98 25.37
C ILE A 575 33.49 -17.61 24.86
N PHE A 576 33.06 -18.75 25.41
CA PHE A 576 31.77 -19.35 25.06
C PHE A 576 30.57 -18.51 25.54
N GLU A 577 30.66 -17.88 26.72
CA GLU A 577 29.61 -16.98 27.22
C GLU A 577 29.44 -15.74 26.33
N ALA A 578 30.54 -15.09 25.96
CA ALA A 578 30.57 -13.93 25.08
C ALA A 578 29.95 -14.23 23.70
N MET A 579 30.07 -15.48 23.26
CA MET A 579 29.49 -15.98 22.01
C MET A 579 28.07 -16.54 22.17
N SER A 580 27.47 -16.48 23.37
CA SER A 580 26.16 -17.07 23.69
C SER A 580 26.10 -18.58 23.43
N GLN A 581 27.19 -19.29 23.71
CA GLN A 581 27.37 -20.74 23.50
C GLN A 581 27.75 -21.49 24.80
N LYS A 582 27.44 -20.92 25.98
CA LYS A 582 27.78 -21.52 27.29
C LYS A 582 27.32 -22.97 27.43
N SER A 583 26.12 -23.30 26.94
CA SER A 583 25.57 -24.66 26.99
C SER A 583 26.44 -25.70 26.28
N HIS A 584 27.15 -25.30 25.21
CA HIS A 584 28.06 -26.19 24.50
C HIS A 584 29.34 -26.41 25.29
N TYR A 585 29.88 -25.37 25.91
CA TYR A 585 31.04 -25.49 26.81
C TYR A 585 30.75 -26.47 27.94
N LEU A 586 29.66 -26.26 28.69
CA LEU A 586 29.26 -27.10 29.83
C LEU A 586 29.14 -28.59 29.44
N LYS A 587 28.45 -28.85 28.31
CA LYS A 587 28.30 -30.21 27.78
C LYS A 587 29.65 -30.88 27.46
N MET A 588 30.58 -30.14 26.87
CA MET A 588 31.83 -30.71 26.38
C MET A 588 32.94 -30.75 27.44
N SER A 589 32.96 -29.79 28.37
CA SER A 589 33.88 -29.75 29.52
C SER A 589 33.55 -30.82 30.56
N GLY A 590 32.33 -31.36 30.54
CA GLY A 590 31.84 -32.31 31.55
C GLY A 590 31.34 -31.63 32.82
N GLU A 591 31.21 -30.30 32.80
CA GLU A 591 30.67 -29.46 33.86
C GLU A 591 29.20 -29.16 33.49
N CYS A 592 28.26 -30.06 33.79
CA CYS A 592 26.84 -29.79 33.57
C CYS A 592 26.17 -29.43 34.90
N GLU A 593 25.36 -28.36 34.92
CA GLU A 593 24.39 -28.07 35.98
C GLU A 593 23.21 -29.05 36.00
#